data_AF-A0A963UI72-F1
#
_entry.id   AF-A0A963UI72-F1
#
_cell.length_a   1.000
_cell.length_b   1.000
_cell.length_c   1.000
_cell.angle_alpha   90.00
_cell.angle_beta   90.00
_cell.angle_gamma   90.00
#
_symmetry.space_group_name_H-M   'P 1'
#
loop_
_entity.id
_entity.type
_entity.pdbx_description
1 polymer ?
#
loop_
_entity_poly.entity_id
_entity_poly.type
_entity_poly.pdbx_seq_one_letter_code
_entity_poly.pdbx_strand_id
1 'polypeptide(L)'
;MTGTDPAAPYRGNYSTIEEGLALLQADGFEDHVAFAASMFDEIPVLAATEGDVAVVRQGNLTGLGIVLGSTIAVASEKGIVQLPLTAASQVFEVPA
;
A
#
# COMPACT_ATOMS: atom_id res chain seq x y z
N MET A 1 0.31 -15.80 -4.65
CA MET A 1 -1.03 -15.20 -4.82
C MET A 1 -1.96 -15.82 -3.81
N THR A 2 -2.21 -15.09 -2.72
CA THR A 2 -3.24 -15.44 -1.73
C THR A 2 -4.58 -15.51 -2.45
N GLY A 3 -5.33 -16.62 -2.33
CA GLY A 3 -6.61 -16.83 -3.02
C GLY A 3 -7.76 -15.91 -2.58
N THR A 4 -7.43 -14.80 -1.92
CA THR A 4 -8.33 -13.83 -1.32
C THR A 4 -7.94 -12.46 -1.84
N ASP A 5 -8.89 -11.74 -2.44
CA ASP A 5 -8.74 -10.34 -2.86
C ASP A 5 -9.19 -9.44 -1.70
N PRO A 6 -8.27 -8.78 -0.96
CA PRO A 6 -8.65 -7.88 0.12
C PRO A 6 -9.48 -6.69 -0.36
N ALA A 7 -9.39 -6.35 -1.65
CA ALA A 7 -10.13 -5.25 -2.23
C ALA A 7 -11.52 -5.63 -2.74
N ALA A 8 -11.91 -6.92 -2.70
CA ALA A 8 -13.20 -7.39 -3.22
C ALA A 8 -14.42 -6.60 -2.68
N PRO A 9 -14.52 -6.23 -1.38
CA PRO A 9 -15.64 -5.44 -0.87
C PRO A 9 -15.70 -4.00 -1.41
N TYR A 10 -14.55 -3.43 -1.79
CA TYR A 10 -14.42 -2.03 -2.20
C TYR A 10 -14.39 -1.84 -3.71
N ARG A 11 -13.90 -2.85 -4.44
CA ARG A 11 -13.63 -2.77 -5.88
C ARG A 11 -14.90 -2.40 -6.66
N GLY A 12 -14.82 -1.28 -7.39
CA GLY A 12 -15.93 -0.77 -8.21
C GLY A 12 -16.93 0.11 -7.45
N ASN A 13 -16.76 0.30 -6.13
CA ASN A 13 -17.65 1.13 -5.31
C ASN A 13 -17.11 2.55 -5.07
N TYR A 14 -15.96 2.93 -5.66
CA TYR A 14 -15.37 4.26 -5.56
C TYR A 14 -14.74 4.66 -6.90
N SER A 15 -14.72 5.97 -7.19
CA SER A 15 -14.06 6.56 -8.37
C SER A 15 -12.97 7.57 -8.01
N THR A 16 -12.91 7.96 -6.74
CA THR A 16 -11.94 8.93 -6.21
C THR A 16 -11.18 8.36 -5.01
N ILE A 17 -10.03 8.95 -4.68
CA ILE A 17 -9.23 8.54 -3.52
C ILE A 17 -10.02 8.78 -2.24
N GLU A 18 -10.71 9.91 -2.16
CA GLU A 18 -11.53 10.33 -1.02
C GLU A 18 -12.67 9.34 -0.74
N GLU A 19 -13.39 8.90 -1.79
CA GLU A 19 -14.42 7.87 -1.65
C GLU A 19 -13.84 6.53 -1.19
N GLY A 20 -12.69 6.13 -1.73
CA GLY A 20 -12.01 4.90 -1.31
C GLY A 20 -11.60 4.94 0.17
N LEU A 21 -11.05 6.06 0.64
CA LEU A 21 -10.71 6.26 2.05
C LEU A 21 -11.96 6.26 2.93
N ALA A 22 -13.06 6.87 2.49
CA ALA A 22 -14.32 6.87 3.23
C ALA A 22 -14.89 5.45 3.41
N LEU A 23 -14.75 4.57 2.40
CA LEU A 23 -15.14 3.16 2.52
C LEU A 23 -14.31 2.42 3.57
N LEU A 24 -12.99 2.65 3.62
CA LEU A 24 -12.12 2.05 4.63
C LEU A 24 -12.44 2.57 6.05
N GLN A 25 -12.75 3.86 6.17
CA GLN A 25 -13.18 4.48 7.42
C GLN A 25 -14.51 3.93 7.92
N ALA A 26 -15.46 3.65 7.02
CA ALA A 26 -16.71 3.00 7.37
C ALA A 26 -16.50 1.58 7.96
N ASP A 27 -15.43 0.90 7.55
CA ASP A 27 -15.02 -0.41 8.06
C ASP A 27 -14.08 -0.32 9.29
N GLY A 28 -13.83 0.90 9.80
CA GLY A 28 -13.09 1.14 11.04
C GLY A 28 -11.58 1.35 10.88
N PHE A 29 -11.08 1.51 9.65
CA PHE A 29 -9.67 1.82 9.39
C PHE A 29 -9.46 3.34 9.25
N GLU A 30 -8.39 3.87 9.83
CA GLU A 30 -8.06 5.31 9.70
C GLU A 30 -7.81 5.70 8.23
N ASP A 31 -7.03 4.88 7.53
CA ASP A 31 -6.70 5.01 6.12
C ASP A 31 -6.30 3.64 5.51
N HIS A 32 -5.80 3.69 4.28
CA HIS A 32 -5.31 2.53 3.54
C HIS A 32 -4.00 1.94 4.09
N VAL A 33 -3.21 2.71 4.86
CA VAL A 33 -2.03 2.17 5.57
C VAL A 33 -2.48 1.35 6.77
N ALA A 34 -3.43 1.86 7.56
CA ALA A 34 -4.05 1.12 8.66
C ALA A 34 -4.71 -0.18 8.17
N PHE A 35 -5.35 -0.14 6.99
CA PHE A 35 -5.88 -1.35 6.35
C PHE A 35 -4.78 -2.36 6.02
N ALA A 36 -3.67 -1.93 5.41
CA ALA A 36 -2.53 -2.82 5.12
C ALA A 36 -1.91 -3.40 6.40
N ALA A 37 -1.71 -2.58 7.44
CA ALA A 37 -1.19 -2.99 8.74
C ALA A 37 -2.11 -3.98 9.48
N SER A 38 -3.40 -4.05 9.14
CA SER A 38 -4.32 -5.05 9.70
C SER A 38 -4.15 -6.45 9.09
N MET A 39 -3.48 -6.55 7.94
CA MET A 39 -3.33 -7.79 7.17
C MET A 39 -1.90 -8.35 7.22
N PHE A 40 -0.92 -7.49 7.43
CA PHE A 40 0.50 -7.82 7.26
C PHE A 40 1.33 -7.24 8.40
N ASP A 41 2.44 -7.91 8.70
CA ASP A 41 3.36 -7.49 9.75
C ASP A 41 4.32 -6.41 9.23
N GLU A 42 4.53 -5.35 10.01
CA GLU A 42 5.53 -4.33 9.69
C GLU A 42 6.94 -4.89 9.92
N ILE A 43 7.81 -4.73 8.92
CA ILE A 43 9.21 -5.16 8.97
C ILE A 43 10.17 -3.98 8.71
N PRO A 44 11.45 -4.09 9.14
CA PRO A 44 12.45 -3.09 8.78
C PRO A 44 12.56 -2.93 7.26
N VAL A 45 12.63 -1.69 6.75
CA VAL A 45 12.74 -1.39 5.32
C VAL A 45 13.91 -2.14 4.65
N LEU A 46 15.03 -2.32 5.36
CA LEU A 46 16.20 -3.03 4.84
C LEU A 46 16.03 -4.56 4.76
N ALA A 47 15.00 -5.10 5.40
CA ALA A 47 14.64 -6.52 5.32
C ALA A 47 13.61 -6.80 4.21
N ALA A 48 13.10 -5.75 3.56
CA ALA A 48 12.10 -5.86 2.51
C ALA A 48 12.59 -6.70 1.32
N THR A 49 11.67 -7.50 0.79
CA THR A 49 11.87 -8.37 -0.36
C THR A 49 10.86 -8.07 -1.48
N GLU A 50 11.09 -8.64 -2.65
CA GLU A 50 10.19 -8.47 -3.80
C GLU A 50 8.77 -8.96 -3.45
N GLY A 51 7.78 -8.10 -3.65
CA GLY A 51 6.38 -8.40 -3.34
C GLY A 51 5.86 -7.76 -2.05
N ASP A 52 6.74 -7.30 -1.16
CA ASP A 52 6.35 -6.59 0.05
C ASP A 52 5.68 -5.25 -0.26
N VAL A 53 4.85 -4.78 0.66
CA VAL A 53 4.09 -3.53 0.50
C VAL A 53 4.85 -2.39 1.19
N ALA A 54 5.27 -1.40 0.42
CA ALA A 54 5.97 -0.21 0.94
C ALA A 54 5.01 0.98 1.09
N VAL A 55 5.10 1.69 2.21
CA VAL A 55 4.41 2.97 2.45
C VAL A 55 5.32 4.11 2.02
N VAL A 56 4.88 4.92 1.06
CA VAL A 56 5.61 6.09 0.58
C VAL A 56 4.82 7.36 0.90
N ARG A 57 5.54 8.42 1.32
CA ARG A 57 4.97 9.74 1.58
C ARG A 57 5.50 10.77 0.60
N GLN A 58 4.61 11.57 0.02
CA GLN A 58 4.94 12.69 -0.85
C GLN A 58 4.14 13.93 -0.43
N GLY A 59 4.77 14.83 0.31
CA GLY A 59 4.06 15.95 0.94
C GLY A 59 3.02 15.43 1.92
N ASN A 60 1.76 15.80 1.70
CA ASN A 60 0.63 15.33 2.52
C ASN A 60 -0.03 14.06 1.99
N LEU A 61 0.44 13.52 0.87
CA LEU A 61 -0.08 12.29 0.28
C LEU A 61 0.70 11.10 0.82
N THR A 62 -0.03 10.06 1.20
CA THR A 62 0.52 8.75 1.53
C THR A 62 0.00 7.77 0.49
N GLY A 63 0.86 6.88 0.02
CA GLY A 63 0.50 5.83 -0.93
C GLY A 63 1.18 4.52 -0.60
N LEU A 64 0.61 3.44 -1.10
CA LEU A 64 1.20 2.10 -1.05
C LEU A 64 1.83 1.76 -2.40
N GLY A 65 2.95 1.05 -2.35
CA GLY A 65 3.61 0.50 -3.51
C GLY A 65 4.13 -0.90 -3.26
N ILE A 66 4.59 -1.56 -4.32
CA ILE A 66 5.13 -2.91 -4.27
C ILE A 66 6.65 -2.84 -4.41
N VAL A 67 7.36 -3.51 -3.51
CA VAL A 67 8.82 -3.64 -3.56
C VAL A 67 9.22 -4.53 -4.73
N LEU A 68 10.13 -4.05 -5.57
CA LEU A 68 10.71 -4.74 -6.74
C LEU A 68 12.23 -4.91 -6.57
N GLY A 69 12.67 -5.22 -5.35
CA GLY A 69 14.07 -5.31 -4.96
C GLY A 69 14.59 -3.96 -4.47
N SER A 70 15.35 -3.24 -5.30
CA SER A 70 15.93 -1.94 -4.90
C SER A 70 15.02 -0.73 -5.13
N THR A 71 13.84 -0.95 -5.74
CA THR A 71 12.86 0.08 -6.07
C THR A 71 11.46 -0.32 -5.59
N ILE A 72 10.56 0.65 -5.59
CA ILE A 72 9.15 0.52 -5.23
C ILE A 72 8.33 1.00 -6.43
N ALA A 73 7.40 0.18 -6.90
CA ALA A 73 6.40 0.60 -7.87
C ALA A 73 5.17 1.16 -7.16
N VAL A 74 4.89 2.45 -7.37
CA VAL A 74 3.80 3.19 -6.70
C VAL A 74 2.82 3.70 -7.74
N ALA A 75 1.52 3.55 -7.48
CA ALA A 75 0.48 4.13 -8.31
C ALA A 75 0.40 5.65 -8.07
N SER A 76 0.33 6.44 -9.15
CA SER A 76 0.19 7.90 -9.10
C SER A 76 -0.77 8.38 -10.19
N GLU A 77 -1.14 9.65 -10.16
CA GLU A 77 -1.95 10.29 -11.21
C GLU A 77 -1.30 10.21 -12.61
N LYS A 78 0.03 10.04 -12.67
CA LYS A 78 0.78 9.90 -13.94
C LYS A 78 0.97 8.45 -14.37
N GLY A 79 0.30 7.50 -13.70
CA GLY A 79 0.49 6.06 -13.86
C GLY A 79 1.43 5.49 -12.80
N ILE A 80 2.06 4.35 -13.11
CA ILE A 80 2.99 3.70 -12.19
C ILE A 80 4.35 4.40 -12.27
N VAL A 81 4.85 4.86 -11.12
CA VAL A 81 6.19 5.45 -10.97
C VAL A 81 7.06 4.53 -10.14
N GLN A 82 8.38 4.57 -10.39
CA GLN A 82 9.36 3.86 -9.57
C GLN A 82 10.08 4.84 -8.65
N LEU A 83 10.17 4.48 -7.39
CA LEU A 83 10.91 5.22 -6.36
C LEU A 83 12.00 4.31 -5.78
N PRO A 84 13.12 4.85 -5.25
CA PRO A 84 14.09 4.02 -4.57
C PRO A 84 13.50 3.42 -3.29
N LEU A 85 13.95 2.22 -2.88
CA LEU A 85 13.49 1.59 -1.63
C LEU A 85 13.68 2.51 -0.41
N THR A 86 14.71 3.36 -0.43
CA THR A 86 14.98 4.35 0.62
C THR A 86 13.91 5.44 0.75
N ALA A 87 12.97 5.54 -0.19
CA ALA A 87 11.80 6.41 -0.08
C ALA A 87 10.66 5.80 0.76
N ALA A 88 10.72 4.49 1.08
CA ALA A 88 9.76 3.86 1.97
C ALA A 88 9.91 4.41 3.39
N SER A 89 8.79 4.74 3.99
CA SER A 89 8.71 5.12 5.39
C SER A 89 8.41 3.94 6.31
N GLN A 90 7.71 2.92 5.79
CA GLN A 90 7.35 1.66 6.45
C GLN A 90 7.24 0.58 5.36
N VAL A 91 7.41 -0.69 5.73
CA VAL A 91 7.19 -1.84 4.84
C VAL A 91 6.42 -2.90 5.60
N PHE A 92 5.47 -3.54 4.93
CA PHE A 92 4.74 -4.70 5.42
C PHE A 92 5.13 -5.94 4.62
N GLU A 93 5.48 -7.02 5.33
CA GLU A 93 5.86 -8.30 4.73
C GLU A 93 4.63 -9.01 4.16
N VAL A 94 4.71 -9.44 2.89
CA VAL A 94 3.69 -10.29 2.28
C VAL A 94 4.21 -11.72 2.26
N PRO A 95 3.66 -12.63 3.10
CA PRO A 95 4.13 -14.00 3.15
C PRO A 95 3.92 -14.70 1.80
N ALA A 96 4.96 -15.40 1.34
CA ALA A 96 5.03 -16.09 0.06
C ALA A 96 4.01 -17.24 -0.08
#